data_AF-A0A559PKJ2-F1
#
_entry.id   AF-A0A559PKJ2-F1
#
_cell.length_a   1.000
_cell.length_b   1.000
_cell.length_c   1.000
_cell.angle_alpha   90.00
_cell.angle_beta   90.00
_cell.angle_gamma   90.00
#
_symmetry.space_group_name_H-M   'P 1'
#
loop_
_entity.id
_entity.type
_entity.pdbx_description
1 polymer ?
#
loop_
_entity_poly.entity_id
_entity_poly.type
_entity_poly.pdbx_seq_one_letter_code
_entity_poly.pdbx_strand_id
1 'polypeptide(L)' 'MDVLQNILVFITFLLAVAYVITKFIWKPDFLKSKKESEKACGVSGCGCS' A
#
# COMPACT_ATOMS: atom_id res chain seq x y z
N MET A 1 27.17 -15.04 18.98
CA MET A 1 25.77 -15.40 18.64
C MET A 1 24.97 -14.09 18.50
N ASP A 2 25.43 -13.16 17.66
CA ASP A 2 24.99 -11.75 17.74
C ASP A 2 24.58 -11.24 16.35
N VAL A 3 25.20 -11.76 15.30
CA VAL A 3 25.01 -11.33 13.92
C VAL A 3 23.59 -11.62 13.43
N LEU A 4 23.05 -12.80 13.71
CA LEU A 4 21.69 -13.18 13.30
C LEU A 4 20.62 -12.31 13.97
N GLN A 5 20.76 -12.02 15.27
CA GLN A 5 19.81 -11.16 15.99
C GLN A 5 19.87 -9.73 15.48
N ASN A 6 21.07 -9.20 15.21
CA ASN A 6 21.22 -7.85 14.65
C ASN A 6 20.56 -7.74 13.27
N ILE A 7 20.74 -8.74 12.40
CA ILE A 7 20.11 -8.77 11.08
C ILE A 7 18.58 -8.77 11.21
N LEU A 8 18.03 -9.56 12.14
CA LEU A 8 16.59 -9.63 12.36
C LEU A 8 16.02 -8.30 12.85
N VAL A 9 16.73 -7.61 13.76
CA VAL A 9 16.36 -6.27 14.23
C VAL A 9 16.39 -5.25 13.08
N PHE A 10 17.41 -5.29 12.22
CA PHE A 10 17.47 -4.36 11.09
C PHE A 10 16.37 -4.62 10.06
N ILE A 11 16.08 -5.87 9.72
CA ILE A 11 15.01 -6.21 8.78
C ILE A 11 13.65 -5.79 9.32
N THR A 12 13.36 -6.09 10.59
CA THR A 12 12.09 -5.69 11.23
C THR A 12 11.95 -4.18 11.31
N PHE A 13 13.02 -3.45 11.64
CA PHE A 13 13.04 -1.99 11.63
C PHE A 13 12.77 -1.43 10.23
N LEU A 14 13.44 -1.93 9.20
CA LEU A 14 13.24 -1.49 7.81
C LEU A 14 11.82 -1.77 7.33
N LEU A 15 11.24 -2.93 7.67
CA LEU A 15 9.85 -3.26 7.33
C LEU A 15 8.86 -2.32 8.02
N ALA A 16 9.07 -1.99 9.29
CA ALA A 16 8.22 -1.05 10.02
C ALA A 16 8.28 0.35 9.42
N VAL A 17 9.48 0.86 9.12
CA VAL A 17 9.67 2.16 8.48
C VAL A 17 9.06 2.16 7.08
N ALA A 18 9.30 1.13 6.27
CA ALA A 18 8.70 0.99 4.95
C ALA A 18 7.17 0.96 5.01
N TYR A 19 6.57 0.27 6.00
CA TYR A 19 5.12 0.26 6.20
C TYR A 19 4.58 1.65 6.53
N VAL A 20 5.23 2.40 7.42
CA VAL A 20 4.80 3.76 7.78
C VAL A 20 4.91 4.69 6.57
N ILE A 21 6.04 4.65 5.84
CA ILE A 21 6.24 5.45 4.63
C ILE A 21 5.18 5.11 3.58
N THR A 22 4.96 3.82 3.31
CA THR A 22 3.99 3.39 2.29
C THR A 22 2.54 3.69 2.66
N LYS A 23 2.22 3.69 3.96
CA LYS A 23 0.88 3.97 4.46
C LYS A 23 0.54 5.47 4.46
N PHE A 24 1.47 6.32 4.88
CA PHE A 24 1.19 7.72 5.18
C PHE A 24 1.82 8.74 4.21
N ILE A 25 2.96 8.42 3.60
CA ILE A 25 3.71 9.38 2.77
C ILE A 25 3.56 9.05 1.29
N TRP A 26 3.82 7.80 0.91
CA TRP A 26 3.89 7.40 -0.49
C TRP A 26 3.17 6.07 -0.68
N LYS A 27 1.92 6.08 -1.11
CA LYS A 27 1.23 4.85 -1.54
C LYS A 27 1.75 4.49 -2.93
N PRO A 28 2.70 3.54 -3.06
CA PRO A 28 3.27 3.29 -4.36
C PRO A 28 2.22 2.62 -5.24
N ASP A 29 2.28 2.88 -6.55
CA ASP A 29 1.21 2.51 -7.47
C ASP A 29 0.96 0.99 -7.53
N PHE A 30 1.96 0.17 -7.18
CA PHE A 30 1.84 -1.28 -7.05
C PHE A 30 1.05 -1.77 -5.80
N LEU A 31 0.93 -0.93 -4.77
CA LEU A 31 0.15 -1.19 -3.54
C LEU A 31 -1.26 -0.57 -3.61
N LYS A 32 -1.56 0.21 -4.65
CA LYS A 32 -2.95 0.43 -5.04
C LYS A 32 -3.47 -0.93 -5.49
N SER A 33 -4.12 -1.66 -4.59
CA SER A 33 -5.11 -2.67 -4.98
C SER A 33 -5.86 -2.07 -6.16
N LYS A 34 -5.79 -2.72 -7.34
CA LYS A 34 -6.57 -2.34 -8.52
C LYS A 34 -7.92 -1.96 -7.96
N LYS A 35 -8.25 -0.67 -7.96
CA LYS A 35 -9.62 -0.27 -7.66
C LYS A 35 -10.39 -1.04 -8.71
N GLU A 36 -11.10 -2.05 -8.22
CA GLU A 36 -12.30 -2.58 -8.82
C GLU A 36 -12.90 -1.42 -9.60
N SER A 37 -12.94 -1.55 -10.92
CA SER A 37 -13.53 -0.56 -11.79
C SER A 37 -15.04 -0.61 -11.58
N GLU A 38 -15.47 -0.36 -10.35
CA GLU A 38 -16.83 -0.38 -9.89
C GLU A 38 -16.98 0.86 -9.03
N LYS A 39 -17.99 1.68 -9.38
CA LYS A 39 -18.35 2.96 -8.78
C LYS A 39 -17.62 4.19 -9.34
N ALA A 40 -17.59 4.31 -10.67
CA ALA A 40 -17.89 5.60 -11.29
C ALA A 40 -19.35 5.56 -11.75
N CYS A 41 -20.22 6.40 -11.20
CA CYS A 41 -21.51 6.64 -11.85
C CYS A 41 -21.26 7.14 -13.28
N GLY A 42 -21.93 6.54 -14.27
CA GLY A 42 -21.86 6.97 -15.67
C GLY A 42 -21.23 5.99 -16.66
N VAL A 43 -20.97 4.73 -16.29
CA VAL A 43 -20.34 3.76 -17.23
C VAL A 43 -21.33 3.01 -18.13
N SER A 44 -22.64 3.07 -17.91
CA SER A 44 -23.60 2.47 -18.85
C SER A 44 -25.05 2.85 -18.52
N GLY A 45 -25.61 3.74 -19.34
CA GLY A 45 -27.06 3.89 -19.53
C GLY A 45 -27.85 4.62 -18.43
N CYS A 46 -28.40 5.77 -18.82
CA CYS A 46 -29.58 6.42 -18.24
C CYS A 46 -29.42 7.21 -16.92
N GLY A 47 -29.73 8.51 -16.99
CA GLY A 47 -30.26 9.29 -15.87
C GLY A 47 -29.26 9.92 -14.90
N CYS A 48 -28.67 11.05 -15.27
CA CYS A 48 -28.32 12.07 -14.29
C CYS A 48 -29.08 13.35 -14.66
N SER A 49 -29.93 13.80 -13.73
CA SER A 49 -30.71 15.03 -13.78
C SER A 49 -29.82 16.26 -13.65
#